data_AF-A0A497SHJ7-F1
#
_entry.id   AF-A0A497SHJ7-F1
#
_cell.length_a   1.000
_cell.length_b   1.000
_cell.length_c   1.000
_cell.angle_alpha   90.00
_cell.angle_beta   90.00
_cell.angle_gamma   90.00
#
_symmetry.space_group_name_H-M   'P 1'
#
loop_
_entity.id
_entity.type
_entity.pdbx_description
1 polymer ?
#
loop_
_entity_poly.entity_id
_entity_poly.type
_entity_poly.pdbx_seq_one_letter_code
_entity_poly.pdbx_strand_id
1 'polypeptide(L)'
;MKMGVQKDAGELLLFFYDELVNKGKSSVGTQDVINATKWDGKRINLAYNYLNDLGILKSHEAIGNINGAQIFFVTRILPEGINIIENQPEFKRTFGFEVNLGLLKFSWSIQEE
;
A
#
# COMPACT_ATOMS: atom_id res chain seq x y z
N MET A 1 3.20 -9.33 -18.50
CA MET A 1 2.37 -9.42 -17.28
C MET A 1 2.73 -8.25 -16.35
N LYS A 2 2.00 -7.14 -16.37
CA LYS A 2 2.25 -5.95 -15.52
C LYS A 2 1.06 -5.55 -14.65
N MET A 3 -0.15 -6.04 -14.95
CA MET A 3 -1.39 -5.60 -14.27
C MET A 3 -1.50 -6.02 -12.80
N GLY A 4 -0.85 -7.12 -12.38
CA GLY A 4 -0.93 -7.58 -10.98
C GLY A 4 -0.26 -6.62 -10.00
N VAL A 5 0.99 -6.24 -10.28
CA VAL A 5 1.79 -5.41 -9.35
C VAL A 5 1.20 -4.01 -9.19
N GLN A 6 0.68 -3.40 -10.25
CA GLN A 6 0.05 -2.07 -10.15
C GLN A 6 -1.20 -2.09 -9.28
N LYS A 7 -2.06 -3.11 -9.45
CA LYS A 7 -3.24 -3.27 -8.61
C LYS A 7 -2.85 -3.50 -7.16
N ASP A 8 -1.91 -4.40 -6.91
CA ASP A 8 -1.41 -4.71 -5.56
C ASP A 8 -0.79 -3.47 -4.89
N ALA A 9 -0.02 -2.68 -5.64
CA ALA A 9 0.53 -1.42 -5.18
C ALA A 9 -0.57 -0.41 -4.84
N GLY A 10 -1.63 -0.30 -5.66
CA GLY A 10 -2.76 0.55 -5.37
C GLY A 10 -3.50 0.14 -4.11
N GLU A 11 -3.77 -1.16 -3.92
CA GLU A 11 -4.39 -1.65 -2.69
C GLU A 11 -3.49 -1.41 -1.46
N LEU A 12 -2.17 -1.62 -1.60
CA LEU A 12 -1.19 -1.37 -0.54
C LEU A 12 -1.09 0.13 -0.19
N LEU A 13 -1.16 1.01 -1.18
CA LEU A 13 -1.17 2.47 -0.97
C LEU A 13 -2.41 2.90 -0.18
N LEU A 14 -3.58 2.34 -0.51
CA LEU A 14 -4.82 2.60 0.24
C LEU A 14 -4.74 2.08 1.67
N PHE A 15 -4.05 0.96 1.90
CA PHE A 15 -3.82 0.45 3.25
C PHE A 15 -2.95 1.42 4.07
N PHE A 16 -1.85 1.91 3.50
CA PHE A 16 -1.03 2.92 4.16
C PHE A 16 -1.81 4.21 4.43
N TYR A 17 -2.68 4.63 3.50
CA TYR A 17 -3.53 5.80 3.67
C TYR A 17 -4.49 5.62 4.83
N ASP A 18 -5.19 4.50 4.90
CA ASP A 18 -6.12 4.23 5.99
C ASP A 18 -5.41 4.20 7.36
N GLU A 19 -4.27 3.51 7.45
CA GLU A 19 -3.55 3.35 8.71
C GLU A 19 -2.85 4.64 9.18
N LEU A 20 -2.19 5.38 8.27
CA LEU A 20 -1.42 6.57 8.61
C LEU A 20 -2.27 7.84 8.66
N VAL A 21 -3.21 8.00 7.74
CA VAL A 21 -4.00 9.24 7.57
C VAL A 21 -5.33 9.13 8.32
N ASN A 22 -6.14 8.11 8.07
CA ASN A 22 -7.46 8.00 8.70
C ASN A 22 -7.37 7.57 10.17
N LYS A 23 -6.52 6.57 10.48
CA LYS A 23 -6.35 6.03 11.83
C LYS A 23 -5.24 6.70 12.63
N GLY A 24 -4.41 7.52 11.99
CA GLY A 24 -3.38 8.32 12.64
C GLY A 24 -2.22 7.52 13.24
N LYS A 25 -1.91 6.32 12.72
CA LYS A 25 -0.71 5.60 13.15
C LYS A 25 0.55 6.39 12.80
N SER A 26 1.56 6.30 13.65
CA SER A 26 2.85 6.94 13.43
C SER A 26 3.72 6.23 12.38
N SER A 27 3.50 4.92 12.18
CA SER A 27 4.18 4.12 11.16
C SER A 27 3.42 2.83 10.86
N VAL A 28 3.64 2.29 9.67
CA VAL A 28 3.18 0.96 9.23
C VAL A 28 4.38 0.18 8.72
N GLY A 29 4.63 -1.00 9.28
CA GLY A 29 5.77 -1.84 8.92
C GLY A 29 5.41 -3.07 8.09
N THR A 30 6.43 -3.77 7.59
CA THR A 30 6.26 -5.05 6.85
C THR A 30 5.37 -6.05 7.59
N GLN A 31 5.49 -6.15 8.93
CA GLN A 31 4.67 -7.07 9.72
C GLN A 31 3.18 -6.71 9.69
N ASP A 32 2.83 -5.42 9.72
CA ASP A 32 1.44 -4.97 9.61
C ASP A 32 0.85 -5.36 8.26
N VAL A 33 1.64 -5.17 7.18
CA VAL A 33 1.25 -5.54 5.81
C VAL A 33 1.05 -7.05 5.69
N ILE A 34 1.99 -7.86 6.19
CA ILE A 34 1.86 -9.32 6.21
C ILE A 34 0.60 -9.73 6.98
N ASN A 35 0.35 -9.12 8.14
CA ASN A 35 -0.77 -9.46 8.99
C ASN A 35 -2.12 -9.12 8.33
N ALA A 36 -2.22 -7.96 7.68
CA ALA A 36 -3.43 -7.50 7.02
C ALA A 36 -3.71 -8.28 5.73
N THR A 37 -2.71 -8.41 4.87
CA THR A 37 -2.90 -8.91 3.50
C THR A 37 -2.81 -10.43 3.37
N LYS A 38 -2.06 -11.08 4.27
CA LYS A 38 -1.61 -12.47 4.13
C LYS A 38 -0.86 -12.76 2.83
N TRP A 39 -0.36 -11.74 2.14
CA TRP A 39 0.41 -11.91 0.92
C TRP A 39 1.77 -12.54 1.19
N ASP A 40 2.28 -13.27 0.21
CA ASP A 40 3.66 -13.73 0.24
C ASP A 40 4.64 -12.55 0.12
N GLY A 41 5.86 -12.75 0.61
CA GLY A 41 6.84 -11.66 0.66
C GLY A 41 7.26 -11.13 -0.69
N LYS A 42 7.23 -11.94 -1.76
CA LYS A 42 7.57 -11.48 -3.11
C LYS A 42 6.52 -10.52 -3.62
N ARG A 43 5.22 -10.82 -3.41
CA ARG A 43 4.12 -9.93 -3.79
C ARG A 43 4.20 -8.60 -3.04
N ILE A 44 4.48 -8.63 -1.73
CA ILE A 44 4.68 -7.42 -0.92
C ILE A 44 5.85 -6.59 -1.45
N ASN A 45 7.01 -7.20 -1.71
CA ASN A 45 8.18 -6.49 -2.21
C ASN A 45 7.91 -5.83 -3.57
N LEU A 46 7.23 -6.52 -4.48
CA LEU A 46 6.88 -5.96 -5.79
C LEU A 46 5.95 -4.75 -5.67
N ALA A 47 4.91 -4.84 -4.83
CA ALA A 47 3.97 -3.74 -4.62
C ALA A 47 4.63 -2.55 -3.92
N TYR A 48 5.40 -2.80 -2.85
CA TYR A 48 6.11 -1.77 -2.11
C TYR A 48 7.16 -1.06 -2.97
N ASN A 49 7.99 -1.82 -3.72
CA ASN A 49 9.00 -1.23 -4.59
C ASN A 49 8.37 -0.36 -5.69
N TYR A 50 7.22 -0.77 -6.23
CA TYR A 50 6.49 0.08 -7.19
C TYR A 50 6.10 1.43 -6.57
N LEU A 51 5.60 1.45 -5.33
CA LEU A 51 5.26 2.70 -4.63
C LEU A 51 6.50 3.52 -4.27
N ASN A 52 7.61 2.87 -3.92
CA ASN A 52 8.87 3.52 -3.61
C ASN A 52 9.48 4.17 -4.87
N ASP A 53 9.43 3.47 -6.01
CA ASP A 53 9.89 3.98 -7.31
C ASP A 53 9.08 5.18 -7.79
N LEU A 54 7.80 5.28 -7.40
CA LEU A 54 6.98 6.47 -7.63
C LEU A 54 7.39 7.67 -6.76
N GLY A 55 8.22 7.45 -5.73
CA GLY A 55 8.69 8.51 -4.83
C GLY A 55 7.59 9.13 -3.98
N ILE A 56 6.52 8.38 -3.68
CA ILE A 56 5.33 8.90 -2.96
C ILE A 56 5.29 8.52 -1.47
N LEU A 57 6.30 7.79 -0.98
CA LEU A 57 6.38 7.32 0.39
C LEU A 57 7.61 7.92 1.10
N LYS A 58 7.46 8.23 2.39
CA LYS A 58 8.58 8.40 3.30
C LYS A 58 8.76 7.13 4.12
N SER A 59 9.77 6.35 3.78
CA SER A 59 10.05 5.06 4.40
C SER A 59 11.51 4.84 4.76
N HIS A 60 11.73 3.88 5.66
CA HIS A 60 13.04 3.37 6.04
C HIS A 60 13.08 1.87 5.79
N GLU A 61 14.18 1.38 5.24
CA GLU A 61 14.44 -0.04 5.06
C GLU A 61 15.46 -0.53 6.09
N ALA A 62 15.33 -1.79 6.50
CA ALA A 62 16.26 -2.46 7.41
C ALA A 62 16.78 -3.76 6.78
N ILE A 63 17.98 -4.16 7.20
CA ILE A 63 18.62 -5.40 6.72
C ILE A 63 17.80 -6.61 7.20
N GLY A 64 17.49 -7.52 6.28
CA GLY A 64 16.78 -8.77 6.55
C GLY A 64 15.42 -8.85 5.86
N ASN A 65 14.66 -9.90 6.19
CA ASN A 65 13.30 -10.09 5.69
C ASN A 65 12.42 -10.78 6.73
N ILE A 66 11.10 -10.56 6.64
CA ILE A 66 10.07 -11.29 7.39
C ILE A 66 9.26 -12.06 6.34
N ASN A 67 9.24 -13.39 6.42
CA ASN A 67 8.52 -14.26 5.47
C ASN A 67 8.83 -13.94 3.99
N GLY A 68 10.09 -13.61 3.68
CA GLY A 68 10.53 -13.25 2.33
C GLY A 68 10.24 -11.80 1.91
N ALA A 69 9.53 -11.01 2.72
CA ALA A 69 9.31 -9.59 2.51
C ALA A 69 10.44 -8.78 3.14
N GLN A 70 11.04 -7.83 2.41
CA GLN A 70 12.06 -6.95 2.97
C GLN A 70 11.48 -6.15 4.14
N ILE A 71 12.33 -5.85 5.13
CA ILE A 71 11.89 -5.08 6.30
C ILE A 71 11.85 -3.60 5.92
N PHE A 72 10.68 -3.00 5.97
CA PHE A 72 10.44 -1.59 5.75
C PHE A 72 9.47 -1.03 6.79
N PHE A 73 9.55 0.28 6.99
CA PHE A 73 8.63 1.08 7.79
C PHE A 73 8.23 2.32 7.01
N VAL A 74 6.95 2.48 6.73
CA VAL A 74 6.38 3.69 6.12
C VAL A 74 5.90 4.60 7.24
N THR A 75 6.43 5.81 7.29
CA THR A 75 6.08 6.81 8.31
C THR A 75 5.09 7.85 7.81
N ARG A 76 5.03 8.07 6.50
CA ARG A 76 4.14 9.05 5.87
C ARG A 76 3.97 8.75 4.38
N ILE A 77 2.78 9.05 3.86
CA ILE A 77 2.54 9.22 2.42
C ILE A 77 2.79 10.70 2.06
N LEU A 78 3.63 10.94 1.07
CA LEU A 78 3.96 12.29 0.62
C LEU A 78 2.76 12.96 -0.07
N PRO A 79 2.71 14.31 -0.15
CA PRO A 79 1.58 15.02 -0.73
C PRO A 79 1.19 14.53 -2.13
N GLU A 80 2.16 14.13 -2.94
CA GLU A 80 1.96 13.58 -4.28
C GLU A 80 1.18 12.25 -4.23
N GLY A 81 1.50 11.39 -3.26
CA GLY A 81 0.76 10.14 -3.03
C GLY A 81 -0.67 10.38 -2.57
N ILE A 82 -0.88 11.36 -1.68
CA ILE A 82 -2.23 11.76 -1.24
C ILE A 82 -3.04 12.28 -2.43
N ASN A 83 -2.45 13.13 -3.26
CA ASN A 83 -3.11 13.66 -4.44
C ASN A 83 -3.51 12.55 -5.42
N ILE A 84 -2.67 11.54 -5.63
CA ILE A 84 -3.01 10.38 -6.47
C ILE A 84 -4.24 9.64 -5.90
N ILE A 85 -4.35 9.49 -4.59
CA ILE A 85 -5.46 8.79 -3.92
C ILE A 85 -6.77 9.59 -4.03
N GLU A 86 -6.71 10.90 -3.76
CA GLU A 86 -7.87 11.78 -3.75
C GLU A 86 -8.39 12.12 -5.15
N ASN A 87 -7.53 12.02 -6.17
CA ASN A 87 -7.89 12.19 -7.57
C ASN A 87 -8.27 10.84 -8.21
N GLN A 88 -9.54 10.43 -8.10
CA GLN A 88 -10.02 9.12 -8.60
C GLN A 88 -9.62 8.79 -10.06
N PRO A 89 -9.74 9.71 -11.04
CA PRO A 89 -9.22 9.47 -12.40
C PRO A 89 -7.73 9.15 -12.46
N GLU A 90 -6.92 9.87 -11.69
CA GLU A 90 -5.48 9.66 -11.61
C GLU A 90 -5.12 8.34 -10.91
N PHE A 91 -5.84 8.01 -9.82
CA PHE A 91 -5.74 6.72 -9.16
C PHE A 91 -6.00 5.57 -10.13
N LYS A 92 -7.12 5.61 -10.86
CA LYS A 92 -7.49 4.59 -11.85
C LYS A 92 -6.47 4.48 -12.97
N ARG A 93 -5.96 5.62 -13.46
CA ARG A 93 -4.89 5.62 -14.48
C ARG A 93 -3.62 4.96 -13.98
N THR A 94 -3.28 5.14 -12.71
CA THR A 94 -2.02 4.67 -12.11
C THR A 94 -2.09 3.20 -11.69
N PHE A 95 -3.21 2.77 -11.12
CA PHE A 95 -3.34 1.45 -10.48
C PHE A 95 -4.37 0.53 -11.16
N GLY A 96 -5.15 1.04 -12.11
CA GLY A 96 -6.04 0.23 -12.95
C GLY A 96 -7.39 -0.13 -12.33
N PHE A 97 -7.76 0.46 -11.18
CA PHE A 97 -9.06 0.26 -10.54
C PHE A 97 -9.60 1.54 -9.90
N GLU A 98 -10.90 1.58 -9.63
CA GLU A 98 -11.55 2.73 -8.99
C GLU A 98 -11.51 2.62 -7.47
N VAL A 99 -11.32 3.76 -6.80
CA VAL A 99 -11.33 3.87 -5.34
C VAL A 99 -12.56 4.64 -4.87
N ASN A 100 -13.18 4.17 -3.80
CA ASN A 100 -14.20 4.92 -3.06
C ASN A 100 -13.66 5.26 -1.66
N LEU A 101 -13.26 6.52 -1.46
CA LEU A 101 -12.65 6.97 -0.19
C LEU A 101 -13.64 7.01 0.98
N GLY A 102 -14.95 7.07 0.71
CA GLY A 102 -15.97 6.97 1.75
C GLY A 102 -16.13 5.55 2.31
N LEU A 103 -15.62 4.54 1.60
CA LEU A 103 -15.66 3.14 2.01
C LEU A 103 -14.48 2.38 1.38
N LEU A 104 -13.32 2.45 2.02
CA LEU A 104 -12.16 1.66 1.61
C LEU A 104 -12.46 0.17 1.80
N LYS A 105 -12.44 -0.58 0.70
CA LYS A 105 -12.57 -2.05 0.68
C LYS A 105 -11.29 -2.65 0.15
N PHE A 106 -10.74 -3.60 0.88
CA PHE A 106 -9.55 -4.31 0.48
C PHE A 106 -9.90 -5.71 0.01
N SER A 107 -9.18 -6.21 -1.00
CA SER A 107 -9.41 -7.55 -1.56
C SER A 107 -9.17 -8.68 -0.54
N TRP A 108 -8.42 -8.40 0.52
CA TRP A 108 -8.10 -9.31 1.62
C TRP A 108 -8.97 -9.14 2.87
N SER A 109 -9.82 -8.12 2.93
CA SER A 109 -10.79 -7.97 4.02
C SER A 109 -11.95 -8.93 3.75
N ILE A 110 -12.00 -10.06 4.47
CA ILE A 110 -13.17 -10.95 4.43
C ILE A 110 -14.38 -10.12 4.88
N GLN A 111 -15.46 -10.11 4.10
CA GLN A 111 -16.74 -9.61 4.58
C GLN A 111 -17.17 -10.53 5.72
N GLU A 112 -17.08 -10.07 6.97
CA GLU A 112 -17.96 -10.62 8.00
C GLU A 112 -19.37 -10.15 7.63
N GLU A 113 -20.17 -11.07 7.08
CA GLU A 113 -21.63 -10.95 7.00
C GLU A 113 -22.26 -11.09 8.38
#